data_AF-A0A182JD08-F1
#
_entry.id   AF-A0A182JD08-F1
#
_cell.length_a   1.000
_cell.length_b   1.000
_cell.length_c   1.000
_cell.angle_alpha   90.00
_cell.angle_beta   90.00
_cell.angle_gamma   90.00
#
_symmetry.space_group_name_H-M   'P 1'
#
loop_
_entity.id
_entity.type
_entity.pdbx_description
1 polymer ?
#
loop_
_entity_poly.entity_id
_entity_poly.type
_entity_poly.pdbx_seq_one_letter_code
_entity_poly.pdbx_strand_id
1 'polypeptide(L)'
;MCTITSSCTINEGKHFESVFVVSHEIGHNLGMRHDTSENNCDPSLYIMSPTLGSGKITWSSCSRNYLNTFLKTSQATCLFDRGHYGSSLDHTGEGKLPGERFDADQQCLLKYGKDSTRSKSQDLADICRDLHCQRDRYTWTSHPALEGTSCGKLMWCRSGVCASKIPGLTLQSTGKHITAFKTIDKKTFIEGLKFASLRQDISRTLNTIPTWDSWSEPTECVSGCLYGESGRLKEGSTGLRQFTRKCLDKR
;
A
#
# COMPACT_ATOMS: atom_id res chain seq x y z
N MET A 1 -20.58 -6.44 9.88
CA MET A 1 -20.66 -5.27 8.97
C MET A 1 -22.02 -4.58 9.06
N CYS A 2 -23.10 -5.04 8.42
CA CYS A 2 -24.35 -4.25 8.34
C CYS A 2 -25.26 -4.25 9.58
N THR A 3 -24.70 -4.51 10.77
CA THR A 3 -25.44 -4.44 12.03
C THR A 3 -25.01 -3.18 12.76
N ILE A 4 -25.91 -2.21 12.89
CA ILE A 4 -25.58 -0.86 13.40
C ILE A 4 -24.88 -0.90 14.77
N THR A 5 -25.27 -1.83 15.64
CA THR A 5 -24.71 -1.94 17.00
C THR A 5 -23.36 -2.66 17.08
N SER A 6 -22.90 -3.30 16.01
CA SER A 6 -21.67 -4.10 15.99
C SER A 6 -20.83 -3.95 14.71
N SER A 7 -21.07 -2.89 13.94
CA SER A 7 -20.30 -2.54 12.73
C SER A 7 -19.01 -1.81 13.08
N CYS A 8 -18.12 -2.44 13.83
CA CYS A 8 -16.85 -1.83 14.21
C CYS A 8 -15.71 -2.86 14.26
N THR A 9 -14.47 -2.36 14.22
CA THR A 9 -13.24 -3.12 14.44
C THR A 9 -12.29 -2.24 15.24
N ILE A 10 -11.53 -2.82 16.16
CA ILE A 10 -10.47 -2.11 16.88
C ILE A 10 -9.13 -2.69 16.40
N ASN A 11 -8.23 -1.83 15.92
CA ASN A 11 -6.95 -2.23 15.35
C ASN A 11 -5.82 -1.42 15.98
N GLU A 12 -4.68 -2.06 16.23
CA GLU A 12 -3.47 -1.39 16.69
C GLU A 12 -2.60 -0.93 15.49
N GLY A 13 -2.56 0.38 15.25
CA GLY A 13 -1.88 0.98 14.09
C GLY A 13 -0.52 1.59 14.42
N LYS A 14 0.54 0.79 14.55
CA LYS A 14 1.91 1.29 14.83
C LYS A 14 2.77 1.49 13.59
N HIS A 15 2.56 0.70 12.54
CA HIS A 15 3.35 0.69 11.31
C HIS A 15 2.52 0.12 10.15
N PHE A 16 3.09 0.05 8.94
CA PHE A 16 2.34 -0.34 7.74
C PHE A 16 1.75 -1.75 7.78
N GLU A 17 2.31 -2.69 8.54
CA GLU A 17 1.68 -4.01 8.73
C GLU A 17 0.24 -3.94 9.26
N SER A 18 -0.12 -2.86 9.95
CA SER A 18 -1.48 -2.65 10.48
C SER A 18 -2.54 -2.66 9.39
N VAL A 19 -2.21 -2.37 8.13
CA VAL A 19 -3.17 -2.46 7.02
C VAL A 19 -3.64 -3.89 6.76
N PHE A 20 -2.79 -4.89 7.04
CA PHE A 20 -3.16 -6.31 6.92
C PHE A 20 -4.05 -6.73 8.08
N VAL A 21 -3.81 -6.20 9.28
CA VAL A 21 -4.69 -6.40 10.44
C VAL A 21 -6.07 -5.79 10.15
N VAL A 22 -6.12 -4.52 9.70
CA VAL A 22 -7.37 -3.86 9.32
C VAL A 22 -8.11 -4.67 8.25
N SER A 23 -7.39 -5.17 7.25
CA SER A 23 -7.98 -6.03 6.20
C SER A 23 -8.56 -7.32 6.79
N HIS A 24 -7.83 -7.98 7.69
CA HIS A 24 -8.26 -9.19 8.39
C HIS A 24 -9.56 -8.95 9.18
N GLU A 25 -9.61 -7.89 9.99
CA GLU A 25 -10.78 -7.57 10.81
C GLU A 25 -11.99 -7.12 9.96
N ILE A 26 -11.75 -6.44 8.84
CA ILE A 26 -12.80 -6.16 7.85
C ILE A 26 -13.33 -7.48 7.25
N GLY A 27 -12.45 -8.44 6.97
CA GLY A 27 -12.83 -9.79 6.52
C GLY A 27 -13.81 -10.46 7.49
N HIS A 28 -13.51 -10.43 8.79
CA HIS A 28 -14.44 -10.92 9.82
C HIS A 28 -15.79 -10.20 9.79
N ASN A 29 -15.77 -8.88 9.64
CA ASN A 29 -17.00 -8.09 9.53
C ASN A 29 -17.85 -8.48 8.30
N LEU A 30 -17.21 -8.94 7.23
CA LEU A 30 -17.83 -9.46 6.01
C LEU A 30 -18.14 -10.97 6.07
N GLY A 31 -18.11 -11.56 7.26
CA GLY A 31 -18.50 -12.94 7.50
C GLY A 31 -17.42 -13.99 7.24
N MET A 32 -16.17 -13.58 6.99
CA MET A 32 -15.04 -14.51 6.84
C MET A 32 -14.65 -15.12 8.19
N ARG A 33 -14.29 -16.40 8.17
CA ARG A 33 -13.63 -17.09 9.29
C ARG A 33 -12.14 -17.26 8.98
N HIS A 34 -11.37 -17.63 10.01
CA HIS A 34 -9.96 -17.94 9.81
C HIS A 34 -9.78 -19.07 8.80
N ASP A 35 -8.71 -18.98 8.03
CA ASP A 35 -8.23 -20.09 7.20
C ASP A 35 -7.66 -21.16 8.12
N THR A 36 -8.20 -22.38 8.05
CA THR A 36 -7.77 -23.48 8.89
C THR A 36 -7.83 -24.81 8.13
N SER A 37 -7.08 -25.80 8.61
CA SER A 37 -7.11 -27.13 8.03
C SER A 37 -8.52 -27.74 8.03
N GLU A 38 -9.36 -27.41 9.01
CA GLU A 38 -10.75 -27.89 9.11
C GLU A 38 -11.65 -27.37 7.98
N ASN A 39 -11.36 -26.19 7.43
CA ASN A 39 -12.09 -25.64 6.28
C ASN A 39 -11.34 -25.82 4.95
N ASN A 40 -10.29 -26.65 4.93
CA ASN A 40 -9.43 -26.93 3.78
C ASN A 40 -8.71 -25.69 3.22
N CYS A 41 -8.38 -24.71 4.06
CA CYS A 41 -7.52 -23.59 3.69
C CYS A 41 -6.24 -23.53 4.54
N ASP A 42 -5.16 -23.06 3.92
CA ASP A 42 -3.85 -23.02 4.57
C ASP A 42 -3.83 -21.96 5.71
N PRO A 43 -3.54 -22.34 6.96
CA PRO A 43 -3.55 -21.44 8.10
C PRO A 43 -2.35 -20.48 8.15
N SER A 44 -1.47 -20.48 7.14
CA SER A 44 -0.21 -19.74 7.15
C SER A 44 0.02 -18.79 5.97
N LEU A 45 -0.81 -18.82 4.93
CA LEU A 45 -0.49 -18.17 3.64
C LEU A 45 -1.29 -16.90 3.31
N TYR A 46 -2.46 -16.71 3.92
CA TYR A 46 -3.43 -15.72 3.44
C TYR A 46 -3.80 -14.72 4.54
N ILE A 47 -4.47 -13.63 4.15
CA ILE A 47 -4.86 -12.56 5.08
C ILE A 47 -5.71 -13.09 6.25
N MET A 48 -6.59 -14.07 6.01
CA MET A 48 -7.43 -14.66 7.06
C MET A 48 -6.75 -15.79 7.85
N SER A 49 -5.43 -15.98 7.72
CA SER A 49 -4.68 -16.87 8.61
C SER A 49 -4.81 -16.41 10.09
N PRO A 50 -4.87 -17.32 11.08
CA PRO A 50 -5.07 -16.96 12.49
C PRO A 50 -3.94 -16.13 13.11
N THR A 51 -2.77 -16.12 12.48
CA THR A 51 -1.59 -15.37 12.92
C THR A 51 -1.17 -14.37 11.86
N LEU A 52 -0.44 -13.33 12.26
CA LEU A 52 0.29 -12.47 11.33
C LEU A 52 1.53 -13.19 10.78
N GLY A 53 2.17 -12.61 9.77
CA GLY A 53 3.40 -13.16 9.22
C GLY A 53 3.65 -12.79 7.77
N SER A 54 4.86 -13.12 7.35
CA SER A 54 5.43 -12.86 6.04
C SER A 54 4.58 -13.40 4.89
N GLY A 55 4.39 -12.59 3.85
CA GLY A 55 3.73 -13.01 2.60
C GLY A 55 2.21 -13.16 2.64
N LYS A 56 1.54 -12.83 3.76
CA LYS A 56 0.07 -12.91 3.92
C LYS A 56 -0.65 -11.71 3.29
N ILE A 57 -0.57 -11.60 1.97
CA ILE A 57 -1.04 -10.43 1.19
C ILE A 57 -2.20 -10.72 0.24
N THR A 58 -2.61 -11.99 0.14
CA THR A 58 -3.70 -12.44 -0.72
C THR A 58 -4.78 -13.13 0.09
N TRP A 59 -5.93 -13.33 -0.55
CA TRP A 59 -7.09 -13.99 0.04
C TRP A 59 -7.17 -15.45 -0.43
N SER A 60 -7.53 -16.34 0.48
CA SER A 60 -7.77 -17.75 0.18
C SER A 60 -9.05 -17.97 -0.64
N SER A 61 -9.22 -19.18 -1.17
CA SER A 61 -10.49 -19.63 -1.75
C SER A 61 -11.63 -19.65 -0.70
N CYS A 62 -11.33 -19.99 0.55
CA CYS A 62 -12.30 -19.96 1.64
C CYS A 62 -12.79 -18.54 1.93
N SER A 63 -11.86 -17.58 2.04
CA SER A 63 -12.18 -16.15 2.21
C SER A 63 -13.13 -15.66 1.12
N ARG A 64 -12.84 -15.99 -0.15
CA ARG A 64 -13.72 -15.67 -1.29
C ARG A 64 -15.10 -16.32 -1.15
N ASN A 65 -15.17 -17.57 -0.73
CA ASN A 65 -16.43 -18.30 -0.57
C ASN A 65 -17.28 -17.72 0.57
N TYR A 66 -16.67 -17.37 1.71
CA TYR A 66 -17.36 -16.71 2.81
C TYR A 66 -17.96 -15.36 2.37
N LEU A 67 -17.16 -14.52 1.68
CA LEU A 67 -17.66 -13.24 1.17
C LEU A 67 -18.83 -13.43 0.21
N ASN A 68 -18.70 -14.34 -0.76
CA ASN A 68 -19.77 -14.63 -1.72
C ASN A 68 -21.05 -15.12 -1.03
N THR A 69 -20.91 -15.88 0.06
CA THR A 69 -22.04 -16.35 0.85
C THR A 69 -22.69 -15.20 1.62
N PHE A 70 -21.89 -14.36 2.29
CA PHE A 70 -22.36 -13.19 3.03
C PHE A 70 -23.12 -12.21 2.13
N LEU A 71 -22.59 -11.90 0.95
CA LEU A 71 -23.21 -10.98 -0.02
C LEU A 71 -24.57 -11.47 -0.54
N LYS A 72 -24.87 -12.77 -0.47
CA LYS A 72 -26.20 -13.32 -0.84
C LYS A 72 -27.24 -13.19 0.28
N THR A 73 -26.83 -12.80 1.48
CA THR A 73 -27.75 -12.66 2.63
C THR A 73 -28.47 -11.31 2.60
N SER A 74 -29.66 -11.25 3.20
CA SER A 74 -30.38 -9.98 3.41
C SER A 74 -29.62 -9.00 4.31
N GLN A 75 -28.69 -9.49 5.15
CA GLN A 75 -27.86 -8.66 6.02
C GLN A 75 -26.90 -7.78 5.20
N ALA A 76 -26.41 -8.22 4.04
CA ALA A 76 -25.44 -7.46 3.24
C ALA A 76 -26.02 -6.24 2.52
N THR A 77 -27.32 -5.95 2.68
CA THR A 77 -28.04 -4.90 1.96
C THR A 77 -27.44 -3.50 2.10
N CYS A 78 -26.80 -3.21 3.23
CA CYS A 78 -26.13 -1.92 3.46
C CYS A 78 -24.88 -1.68 2.59
N LEU A 79 -24.39 -2.70 1.87
CA LEU A 79 -23.21 -2.59 1.00
C LEU A 79 -23.55 -2.33 -0.47
N PHE A 80 -24.84 -2.31 -0.82
CA PHE A 80 -25.31 -2.19 -2.20
C PHE A 80 -25.84 -0.80 -2.54
N ASP A 81 -25.82 0.14 -1.60
CA ASP A 81 -26.11 1.54 -1.90
C ASP A 81 -24.91 2.19 -2.61
N ARG A 82 -25.18 3.28 -3.35
CA ARG A 82 -24.11 4.07 -3.95
C ARG A 82 -23.62 5.06 -2.89
N GLY A 83 -22.41 4.85 -2.40
CA GLY A 83 -21.77 5.80 -1.49
C GLY A 83 -21.78 7.22 -2.07
N HIS A 84 -22.25 8.18 -1.27
CA HIS A 84 -22.03 9.60 -1.52
C HIS A 84 -20.69 9.98 -0.90
N TYR A 85 -19.60 9.72 -1.64
CA TYR A 85 -18.28 10.11 -1.19
C TYR A 85 -18.18 11.64 -1.20
N GLY A 86 -17.78 12.23 -0.07
CA GLY A 86 -17.41 13.65 -0.06
C GLY A 86 -16.26 13.88 -1.04
N SER A 87 -16.29 15.00 -1.76
CA SER A 87 -15.28 15.39 -2.75
C SER A 87 -13.86 15.58 -2.18
N SER A 88 -13.67 15.35 -0.87
CA SER A 88 -12.42 15.60 -0.12
C SER A 88 -11.58 14.35 0.17
N LEU A 89 -11.94 13.17 -0.33
CA LEU A 89 -11.20 11.93 -0.09
C LEU A 89 -10.33 11.53 -1.30
N ASP A 90 -9.30 12.33 -1.58
CA ASP A 90 -8.27 11.95 -2.55
C ASP A 90 -7.25 10.99 -1.90
N HIS A 91 -7.50 9.70 -2.05
CA HIS A 91 -6.58 8.64 -1.62
C HIS A 91 -5.57 8.24 -2.70
N THR A 92 -5.56 8.91 -3.86
CA THR A 92 -4.72 8.51 -5.00
C THR A 92 -3.24 8.86 -4.78
N GLY A 93 -2.93 9.70 -3.79
CA GLY A 93 -1.56 10.06 -3.44
C GLY A 93 -0.79 10.68 -4.60
N GLU A 94 -1.46 11.55 -5.37
CA GLU A 94 -0.92 12.15 -6.60
C GLU A 94 -0.53 11.09 -7.66
N GLY A 95 -1.14 9.91 -7.62
CA GLY A 95 -0.84 8.78 -8.50
C GLY A 95 0.38 7.95 -8.09
N LYS A 96 1.03 8.23 -6.96
CA LYS A 96 2.19 7.46 -6.47
C LYS A 96 1.74 6.31 -5.57
N LEU A 97 2.34 5.14 -5.77
CA LEU A 97 2.13 4.01 -4.88
C LEU A 97 2.82 4.22 -3.51
N PRO A 98 2.36 3.54 -2.45
CA PRO A 98 2.93 3.70 -1.12
C PRO A 98 4.45 3.42 -1.06
N GLY A 99 4.95 2.41 -1.76
CA GLY A 99 6.38 2.07 -1.82
C GLY A 99 7.22 3.03 -2.68
N GLU A 100 6.59 3.90 -3.46
CA GLU A 100 7.26 5.02 -4.14
C GLU A 100 7.36 6.26 -3.24
N ARG A 101 6.54 6.32 -2.19
CA ARG A 101 6.55 7.38 -1.18
C ARG A 101 7.41 7.02 0.02
N PHE A 102 7.50 5.72 0.33
CA PHE A 102 8.25 5.15 1.44
C PHE A 102 9.12 4.01 0.91
N ASP A 103 10.42 4.24 0.75
CA ASP A 103 11.34 3.17 0.34
C ASP A 103 11.51 2.10 1.44
N ALA A 104 12.26 1.04 1.14
CA ALA A 104 12.45 -0.09 2.06
C ALA A 104 13.14 0.33 3.38
N ASP A 105 14.06 1.30 3.34
CA ASP A 105 14.76 1.78 4.53
C ASP A 105 13.81 2.62 5.40
N GLN A 106 13.00 3.47 4.79
CA GLN A 106 11.96 4.25 5.48
C GLN A 106 10.89 3.36 6.11
N GLN A 107 10.50 2.27 5.45
CA GLN A 107 9.59 1.27 6.03
C GLN A 107 10.20 0.63 7.29
N CYS A 108 11.50 0.29 7.26
CA CYS A 108 12.21 -0.23 8.43
C CYS A 108 12.33 0.79 9.57
N LEU A 109 12.68 2.04 9.24
CA LEU A 109 12.74 3.15 10.18
C LEU A 109 11.39 3.34 10.90
N LEU A 110 10.28 3.27 10.18
CA LEU A 110 8.93 3.43 10.74
C LEU A 110 8.50 2.25 11.62
N LYS A 111 8.95 1.02 11.34
CA LYS A 111 8.62 -0.14 12.17
C LYS A 111 9.48 -0.27 13.43
N TYR A 112 10.80 -0.15 13.29
CA TYR A 112 11.75 -0.46 14.37
C TYR A 112 12.43 0.78 14.98
N GLY A 113 12.18 1.96 14.42
CA GLY A 113 12.73 3.22 14.88
C GLY A 113 14.09 3.55 14.26
N LYS A 114 14.70 4.59 14.82
CA LYS A 114 15.96 5.17 14.34
C LYS A 114 17.04 4.10 14.10
N ASP A 115 17.84 4.34 13.06
CA ASP A 115 18.98 3.52 12.64
C ASP A 115 18.61 2.11 12.12
N SER A 116 17.31 1.81 11.99
CA SER A 116 16.85 0.62 11.28
C SER A 116 16.76 0.86 9.77
N THR A 117 17.32 -0.06 8.99
CA THR A 117 17.35 -0.03 7.51
C THR A 117 17.02 -1.40 6.96
N ARG A 118 16.78 -1.52 5.65
CA ARG A 118 16.62 -2.82 4.99
C ARG A 118 17.90 -3.64 5.16
N SER A 119 17.73 -4.90 5.54
CA SER A 119 18.84 -5.84 5.70
C SER A 119 19.59 -6.02 4.39
N LYS A 120 20.91 -5.81 4.43
CA LYS A 120 21.77 -5.98 3.24
C LYS A 120 22.02 -7.44 2.88
N SER A 121 21.79 -8.37 3.82
CA SER A 121 21.94 -9.81 3.57
C SER A 121 20.75 -10.43 2.86
N GLN A 122 19.61 -9.73 2.80
CA GLN A 122 18.43 -10.20 2.09
C GLN A 122 18.51 -9.87 0.59
N ASP A 123 18.14 -10.84 -0.26
CA ASP A 123 17.93 -10.61 -1.69
C ASP A 123 16.88 -9.51 -1.89
N LEU A 124 17.17 -8.60 -2.81
CA LEU A 124 16.32 -7.44 -3.05
C LEU A 124 14.96 -7.83 -3.66
N ALA A 125 14.88 -8.95 -4.39
CA ALA A 125 13.62 -9.43 -4.95
C ALA A 125 12.67 -10.00 -3.89
N ASP A 126 13.21 -10.57 -2.80
CA ASP A 126 12.44 -11.22 -1.75
C ASP A 126 11.72 -10.25 -0.81
N ILE A 127 12.15 -8.98 -0.78
CA ILE A 127 11.56 -7.94 0.08
C ILE A 127 10.05 -7.76 -0.19
N CYS A 128 9.60 -8.02 -1.41
CA CYS A 128 8.20 -7.88 -1.80
C CYS A 128 7.30 -8.84 -1.03
N ARG A 129 7.81 -10.03 -0.70
CA ARG A 129 7.07 -11.01 0.11
C ARG A 129 7.28 -10.78 1.59
N ASP A 130 8.49 -10.38 2.00
CA ASP A 130 8.85 -10.19 3.39
C ASP A 130 10.03 -9.23 3.53
N LEU A 131 9.83 -8.00 4.02
CA LEU A 131 10.94 -7.07 4.22
C LEU A 131 11.71 -7.42 5.49
N HIS A 132 13.02 -7.63 5.40
CA HIS A 132 13.87 -7.79 6.60
C HIS A 132 14.54 -6.46 6.94
N CYS A 133 14.47 -6.09 8.21
CA CYS A 133 15.05 -4.86 8.73
C CYS A 133 16.22 -5.18 9.66
N GLN A 134 17.31 -4.45 9.51
CA GLN A 134 18.52 -4.58 10.28
C GLN A 134 18.73 -3.33 11.15
N ARG A 135 19.12 -3.54 12.41
CA ARG A 135 19.71 -2.51 13.28
C ARG A 135 20.85 -3.14 14.06
N ASP A 136 22.00 -2.48 14.06
CA ASP A 136 23.26 -3.02 14.58
C ASP A 136 23.59 -4.39 13.95
N ARG A 137 23.67 -5.45 14.76
CA ARG A 137 23.95 -6.83 14.31
C ARG A 137 22.70 -7.69 14.19
N TYR A 138 21.53 -7.14 14.50
CA TYR A 138 20.28 -7.91 14.57
C TYR A 138 19.42 -7.63 13.35
N THR A 139 18.77 -8.68 12.84
CA THR A 139 17.84 -8.62 11.72
C THR A 139 16.50 -9.19 12.16
N TRP A 140 15.40 -8.51 11.82
CA TRP A 140 14.03 -8.93 12.13
C TRP A 140 13.17 -8.88 10.87
N THR A 141 12.17 -9.76 10.81
CA THR A 141 11.15 -9.75 9.76
C THR A 141 10.13 -8.65 10.02
N SER A 142 9.87 -7.81 9.01
CA SER A 142 8.95 -6.67 9.09
C SER A 142 7.56 -7.06 8.56
N HIS A 143 7.21 -6.57 7.39
CA HIS A 143 5.99 -6.84 6.64
C HIS A 143 6.38 -6.94 5.16
N PRO A 144 5.53 -7.48 4.27
CA PRO A 144 5.75 -7.40 2.84
C PRO A 144 6.03 -5.95 2.43
N ALA A 145 7.08 -5.71 1.61
CA ALA A 145 7.38 -4.35 1.17
C ALA A 145 6.19 -3.75 0.42
N LEU A 146 5.95 -2.46 0.65
CA LEU A 146 4.80 -1.77 0.09
C LEU A 146 4.75 -1.86 -1.45
N GLU A 147 3.55 -1.86 -2.01
CA GLU A 147 3.34 -1.80 -3.46
C GLU A 147 4.12 -0.62 -4.05
N GLY A 148 4.91 -0.87 -5.10
CA GLY A 148 5.78 0.11 -5.75
C GLY A 148 7.20 0.21 -5.18
N THR A 149 7.52 -0.45 -4.06
CA THR A 149 8.88 -0.46 -3.49
C THR A 149 9.87 -1.03 -4.50
N SER A 150 11.02 -0.37 -4.68
CA SER A 150 12.07 -0.84 -5.60
C SER A 150 12.68 -2.14 -5.10
N CYS A 151 12.57 -3.21 -5.90
CA CYS A 151 13.10 -4.54 -5.60
C CYS A 151 14.20 -4.99 -6.58
N GLY A 152 14.61 -4.09 -7.49
CA GLY A 152 15.61 -4.38 -8.53
C GLY A 152 15.70 -3.25 -9.55
N LYS A 153 16.65 -3.35 -10.48
CA LYS A 153 16.80 -2.35 -11.55
C LYS A 153 15.60 -2.41 -12.49
N LEU A 154 14.85 -1.31 -12.58
CA LEU A 154 13.57 -1.22 -13.32
C LEU A 154 12.51 -2.22 -12.83
N MET A 155 12.59 -2.62 -11.55
CA MET A 155 11.63 -3.54 -10.94
C MET A 155 11.01 -2.93 -9.67
N TRP A 156 9.84 -3.42 -9.30
CA TRP A 156 9.09 -2.98 -8.12
C TRP A 156 8.20 -4.08 -7.56
N CYS A 157 7.82 -3.95 -6.29
CA CYS A 157 6.92 -4.87 -5.64
C CYS A 157 5.49 -4.66 -6.13
N ARG A 158 4.90 -5.73 -6.67
CA ARG A 158 3.50 -5.80 -7.06
C ARG A 158 2.91 -7.12 -6.62
N SER A 159 1.88 -7.08 -5.78
CA SER A 159 1.21 -8.26 -5.24
C SER A 159 2.20 -9.26 -4.64
N GLY A 160 3.20 -8.74 -3.91
CA GLY A 160 4.24 -9.51 -3.23
C GLY A 160 5.33 -10.12 -4.09
N VAL A 161 5.32 -9.83 -5.39
CA VAL A 161 6.35 -10.31 -6.32
C VAL A 161 7.14 -9.14 -6.85
N CYS A 162 8.45 -9.35 -7.02
CA CYS A 162 9.29 -8.38 -7.71
C CYS A 162 9.02 -8.43 -9.22
N ALA A 163 8.32 -7.43 -9.74
CA ALA A 163 7.85 -7.36 -11.11
C ALA A 163 8.57 -6.26 -11.92
N SER A 164 8.59 -6.39 -13.24
CA SER A 164 9.11 -5.34 -14.12
C SER A 164 8.21 -4.10 -14.12
N LYS A 165 8.82 -2.91 -14.08
CA LYS A 165 8.12 -1.64 -14.32
C LYS A 165 7.71 -1.47 -15.79
N ILE A 166 8.31 -2.24 -16.71
CA ILE A 166 8.00 -2.22 -18.14
C ILE A 166 6.97 -3.31 -18.43
N PRO A 167 5.74 -2.96 -18.86
CA PRO A 167 4.73 -3.94 -19.24
C PRO A 167 5.24 -4.89 -20.34
N GLY A 168 5.04 -6.20 -20.15
CA GLY A 168 5.41 -7.23 -21.13
C GLY A 168 6.88 -7.65 -21.14
N LEU A 169 7.71 -7.17 -20.21
CA LEU A 169 9.08 -7.63 -20.04
C LEU A 169 9.16 -8.67 -18.92
N THR A 170 9.16 -9.96 -19.26
CA THR A 170 9.49 -11.06 -18.34
C THR A 170 11.01 -11.28 -18.34
N LEU A 171 11.68 -10.88 -17.27
CA LEU A 171 13.08 -11.23 -17.03
C LEU A 171 13.16 -12.66 -16.48
N GLN A 172 13.48 -13.64 -17.34
CA GLN A 172 13.87 -14.96 -16.86
C GLN A 172 15.37 -14.93 -16.51
N SER A 173 15.67 -15.14 -15.22
CA SER A 173 17.04 -15.32 -14.74
C SER A 173 17.41 -16.80 -14.87
N THR A 174 18.15 -17.15 -15.91
CA THR A 174 18.99 -18.35 -15.89
C THR A 174 20.43 -17.89 -15.75
N GLY A 175 21.15 -18.51 -14.81
CA GLY A 175 22.46 -18.05 -14.34
C GLY A 175 23.43 -17.61 -15.45
N LYS A 176 24.05 -16.45 -15.21
CA LYS A 176 25.20 -15.84 -15.92
C LYS A 176 24.97 -15.13 -17.27
N HIS A 177 23.75 -14.99 -17.81
CA HIS A 177 23.48 -13.99 -18.86
C HIS A 177 22.03 -13.48 -18.83
N ILE A 178 21.84 -12.15 -18.78
CA ILE A 178 20.52 -11.53 -18.94
C ILE A 178 20.20 -11.49 -20.43
N THR A 179 19.31 -12.36 -20.89
CA THR A 179 18.75 -12.29 -22.25
C THR A 179 17.30 -11.82 -22.13
N ALA A 180 17.03 -10.58 -22.58
CA ALA A 180 15.67 -10.05 -22.64
C ALA A 180 14.93 -10.66 -23.84
N PHE A 181 13.98 -11.55 -23.59
CA PHE A 181 13.10 -12.07 -24.63
C PHE A 181 11.82 -11.22 -24.69
N LYS A 182 11.56 -10.61 -25.84
CA LYS A 182 10.26 -10.00 -26.16
C LYS A 182 9.32 -11.10 -26.66
N THR A 183 8.47 -11.65 -25.79
CA THR A 183 7.27 -12.35 -26.23
C THR A 183 6.20 -11.30 -26.54
N ILE A 184 6.13 -10.86 -27.79
CA ILE A 184 5.05 -9.99 -28.26
C ILE A 184 3.85 -10.88 -28.55
N ASP A 185 2.88 -10.93 -27.64
CA ASP A 185 1.53 -11.38 -27.98
C ASP A 185 0.81 -10.26 -28.75
N LYS A 186 0.37 -10.56 -29.98
CA LYS A 186 -0.32 -9.61 -30.87
C LYS A 186 -1.61 -9.07 -30.25
N LYS A 187 -2.23 -9.81 -29.32
CA LYS A 187 -3.46 -9.39 -28.62
C LYS A 187 -3.23 -8.18 -27.72
N THR A 188 -2.10 -8.13 -27.00
CA THR A 188 -1.74 -7.04 -26.08
C THR A 188 -1.27 -5.77 -26.82
N PHE A 189 -0.71 -5.91 -28.02
CA PHE A 189 -0.27 -4.77 -28.84
C PHE A 189 -1.45 -3.90 -29.32
N ILE A 190 -2.58 -4.52 -29.70
CA ILE A 190 -3.79 -3.79 -30.12
C ILE A 190 -4.42 -3.04 -28.93
N GLU A 191 -4.39 -3.60 -27.72
CA GLU A 191 -4.82 -2.89 -26.50
C GLU A 191 -3.87 -1.74 -26.12
N GLY A 192 -2.55 -1.92 -26.30
CA GLY A 192 -1.56 -0.85 -26.13
C GLY A 192 -1.73 0.30 -27.13
N LEU A 193 -2.20 0.03 -28.35
CA LEU A 193 -2.54 1.05 -29.34
C LEU A 193 -3.77 1.88 -28.95
N LYS A 194 -4.74 1.30 -28.21
CA LYS A 194 -5.86 2.07 -27.66
C LYS A 194 -5.40 3.09 -26.61
N PHE A 195 -4.39 2.75 -25.79
CA PHE A 195 -3.76 3.69 -24.87
C PHE A 195 -2.93 4.78 -25.56
N ALA A 196 -2.40 4.53 -26.76
CA ALA A 196 -1.74 5.55 -27.56
C ALA A 196 -2.72 6.58 -28.14
N SER A 197 -3.96 6.17 -28.46
CA SER A 197 -5.02 7.13 -28.84
C SER A 197 -5.44 8.04 -27.68
N LEU A 198 -5.38 7.54 -26.44
CA LEU A 198 -5.65 8.33 -25.24
C LEU A 198 -4.56 9.39 -24.97
N ARG A 199 -3.33 9.22 -25.48
CA ARG A 199 -2.28 10.25 -25.39
C ARG A 199 -2.54 11.47 -26.30
N GLN A 200 -3.28 11.31 -27.39
CA GLN A 200 -3.66 12.45 -28.23
C GLN A 200 -4.79 13.27 -27.62
N ASP A 201 -5.69 12.64 -26.86
CA ASP A 201 -6.73 13.35 -26.10
C ASP A 201 -6.14 14.13 -24.91
N ILE A 202 -5.10 13.61 -24.26
CA ILE A 202 -4.40 14.32 -23.15
C ILE A 202 -3.68 15.59 -23.63
N SER A 203 -3.17 15.63 -24.87
CA SER A 203 -2.60 16.86 -25.45
C SER A 203 -3.64 17.95 -25.73
N ARG A 204 -4.92 17.60 -25.89
CA ARG A 204 -6.00 18.59 -26.04
C ARG A 204 -6.53 19.11 -24.69
N THR A 205 -6.38 18.36 -23.60
CA THR A 205 -6.75 18.78 -22.23
C THR A 205 -5.62 19.47 -21.45
N LEU A 206 -4.39 19.53 -22.00
CA LEU A 206 -3.24 20.17 -21.36
C LEU A 206 -3.27 21.72 -21.35
N ASN A 207 -4.25 22.35 -22.00
CA ASN A 207 -4.45 23.81 -21.95
C ASN A 207 -5.38 24.27 -20.81
N THR A 208 -5.78 23.37 -19.90
CA THR A 208 -6.61 23.71 -18.74
C THR A 208 -6.10 23.11 -17.43
N ILE A 209 -4.81 22.76 -17.34
CA ILE A 209 -4.23 22.32 -16.07
C ILE A 209 -3.88 23.56 -15.25
N PRO A 210 -4.47 23.75 -14.05
CA PRO A 210 -4.19 24.92 -13.24
C PRO A 210 -2.73 24.91 -12.81
N THR A 211 -1.98 25.92 -13.23
CA THR A 211 -0.60 26.14 -12.81
C THR A 211 -0.57 26.74 -11.41
N TRP A 212 0.30 26.24 -10.54
CA TRP A 212 0.49 26.73 -9.16
C TRP A 212 1.77 27.55 -9.05
N ASP A 213 1.81 28.49 -8.11
CA ASP A 213 3.05 29.15 -7.73
C ASP A 213 3.96 28.27 -6.87
N SER A 214 5.16 28.77 -6.58
CA SER A 214 6.07 28.17 -5.61
C SER A 214 5.45 28.18 -4.21
N TRP A 215 5.74 27.14 -3.44
CA TRP A 215 5.32 27.06 -2.04
C TRP A 215 5.84 28.25 -1.22
N SER A 216 5.01 28.73 -0.29
CA SER A 216 5.41 29.70 0.72
C SER A 216 6.43 29.10 1.68
N GLU A 217 7.17 29.97 2.36
CA GLU A 217 7.90 29.57 3.56
C GLU A 217 6.93 29.00 4.62
N PRO A 218 7.40 28.07 5.48
CA PRO A 218 6.58 27.46 6.52
C PRO A 218 6.10 28.49 7.53
N THR A 219 4.87 28.35 8.02
CA THR A 219 4.40 29.13 9.17
C THR A 219 5.21 28.81 10.44
N GLU A 220 5.16 29.72 11.41
CA GLU A 220 5.54 29.37 12.78
C GLU A 220 4.66 28.19 13.27
N CYS A 221 5.22 27.38 14.19
CA CYS A 221 4.48 26.25 14.75
C CYS A 221 3.22 26.75 15.47
N VAL A 222 2.06 26.26 15.06
CA VAL A 222 0.76 26.72 15.59
C VAL A 222 0.37 25.98 16.90
N SER A 223 1.29 25.23 17.50
CA SER A 223 1.08 24.55 18.78
C SER A 223 2.15 24.92 19.80
N GLY A 224 1.72 25.19 21.03
CA GLY A 224 2.59 25.45 22.18
C GLY A 224 3.66 24.38 22.40
N CYS A 225 4.75 24.80 23.03
CA CYS A 225 6.08 24.21 23.09
C CYS A 225 6.17 22.67 23.21
N LEU A 226 7.24 22.12 22.62
CA LEU A 226 7.63 20.70 22.55
C LEU A 226 7.88 20.00 23.90
N TYR A 227 7.86 20.74 25.01
CA TYR A 227 8.06 20.23 26.36
C TYR A 227 6.83 20.62 27.20
N GLY A 228 6.20 19.63 27.84
CA GLY A 228 5.30 19.91 28.95
C GLY A 228 6.08 20.51 30.15
N GLU A 229 5.38 20.97 31.18
CA GLU A 229 6.00 21.55 32.40
C GLU A 229 7.06 20.64 33.06
N SER A 230 7.02 19.33 32.76
CA SER A 230 7.97 18.31 33.22
C SER A 230 9.29 18.23 32.43
N GLY A 231 9.43 18.96 31.30
CA GLY A 231 10.62 18.94 30.46
C GLY A 231 10.83 17.64 29.65
N ARG A 232 9.84 16.74 29.57
CA ARG A 232 9.94 15.45 28.87
C ARG A 232 9.26 15.46 27.49
N LEU A 233 9.93 14.84 26.51
CA LEU A 233 9.53 14.74 25.09
C LEU A 233 8.24 13.94 24.81
N LYS A 234 7.66 13.26 25.80
CA LYS A 234 6.49 12.39 25.61
C LYS A 234 5.14 13.05 25.92
N GLU A 235 5.14 14.31 26.35
CA GLU A 235 3.94 15.02 26.80
C GLU A 235 3.57 16.22 25.90
N GLY A 236 4.40 16.55 24.89
CA GLY A 236 4.14 17.62 23.92
C GLY A 236 3.59 17.10 22.58
N SER A 237 2.70 17.86 21.94
CA SER A 237 2.21 17.60 20.58
C SER A 237 3.32 17.78 19.54
N THR A 238 3.34 16.97 18.48
CA THR A 238 4.21 17.22 17.32
C THR A 238 3.66 18.43 16.57
N GLY A 239 4.35 19.56 16.67
CA GLY A 239 3.87 20.82 16.10
C GLY A 239 3.70 20.76 14.58
N LEU A 240 2.52 21.16 14.11
CA LEU A 240 2.20 21.25 12.69
C LEU A 240 2.66 22.60 12.15
N ARG A 241 3.37 22.58 11.02
CA ARG A 241 3.69 23.76 10.22
C ARG A 241 2.91 23.69 8.91
N GLN A 242 2.33 24.81 8.52
CA GLN A 242 1.55 24.88 7.29
C GLN A 242 2.38 25.54 6.19
N PHE A 243 2.30 24.98 4.98
CA PHE A 243 2.80 25.59 3.75
C PHE A 243 1.60 25.94 2.89
N THR A 244 1.66 27.05 2.16
CA THR A 244 0.58 27.48 1.28
C THR A 244 1.12 27.78 -0.11
N ARG A 245 0.32 27.55 -1.14
CA ARG A 245 0.59 27.97 -2.52
C ARG A 245 -0.73 28.38 -3.17
N LYS A 246 -0.69 29.31 -4.11
CA LYS A 246 -1.86 29.83 -4.83
C LYS A 246 -1.93 29.22 -6.22
N CYS A 247 -3.15 28.91 -6.61
CA CYS A 247 -3.45 28.59 -7.99
C CYS A 247 -3.32 29.88 -8.81
N LEU A 248 -2.49 29.86 -9.85
CA LEU A 248 -2.24 31.00 -10.73
C LEU A 248 -3.30 31.13 -11.84
N ASP A 249 -4.19 30.16 -11.97
CA ASP A 249 -5.28 30.21 -12.94
C ASP A 249 -6.50 30.91 -12.33
N LYS A 250 -6.75 32.14 -12.77
CA LYS A 250 -8.02 32.85 -12.54
C LYS A 250 -8.83 32.84 -13.83
N ARG A 251 -9.74 31.88 -13.95
CA ARG A 251 -11.03 32.05 -14.64
C ARG A 251 -12.12 31.35 -13.85
#